data_AF-A0A2D4GIE0-F1
#
_entry.id   AF-A0A2D4GIE0-F1
#
_cell.length_a   1.000
_cell.length_b   1.000
_cell.length_c   1.000
_cell.angle_alpha   90.00
_cell.angle_beta   90.00
_cell.angle_gamma   90.00
#
_symmetry.space_group_name_H-M   'P 1'
#
loop_
_entity.id
_entity.type
_entity.pdbx_description
1 polymer ?
#
loop_
_entity_poly.entity_id
_entity_poly.type
_entity_poly.pdbx_seq_one_letter_code
_entity_poly.pdbx_strand_id
1 'polypeptide(L)'
;IKFSAPFCIHLFPYGLRVAICVTSAWGSFLLVAFSTNTTQSLLGVVLASISSGLGEITFLALTSFFNSAVVSAWSSGTGGAGLIGALSYLGLTQAGLTPQDTLLFMTIVPVIMLAR
;
A
#
# COMPACT_ATOMS: atom_id res chain seq x y z
N ILE A 1 2.76 -15.00 2.41
CA ILE A 1 2.16 -14.31 1.23
C ILE A 1 2.99 -14.57 -0.03
N LYS A 2 4.25 -14.12 -0.12
CA LYS A 2 5.11 -14.32 -1.30
C LYS A 2 5.28 -15.80 -1.72
N PHE A 3 5.31 -16.72 -0.75
CA PHE A 3 5.40 -18.17 -1.01
C PHE A 3 4.06 -18.81 -1.47
N SER A 4 2.93 -18.26 -1.04
CA SER A 4 1.57 -18.81 -1.27
C SER A 4 0.88 -18.16 -2.48
N ALA A 5 1.33 -16.97 -2.87
CA ALA A 5 0.78 -16.17 -3.95
C ALA A 5 0.74 -16.87 -5.31
N PRO A 6 1.78 -17.59 -5.79
CA PRO A 6 1.71 -18.24 -7.10
C PRO A 6 0.61 -19.31 -7.20
N PHE A 7 0.15 -19.86 -6.08
CA PHE A 7 -0.90 -20.89 -6.04
C PHE A 7 -2.34 -20.31 -6.06
N CYS A 8 -2.56 -19.11 -5.53
CA CYS A 8 -3.88 -18.44 -5.53
C CYS A 8 -4.07 -17.43 -6.67
N ILE A 9 -2.99 -17.05 -7.37
CA ILE A 9 -2.95 -16.03 -8.43
C ILE A 9 -3.55 -16.50 -9.76
N HIS A 10 -4.07 -17.72 -9.87
CA HIS A 10 -4.91 -18.11 -11.01
C HIS A 10 -6.42 -18.01 -10.74
N LEU A 11 -6.84 -17.91 -9.47
CA LEU A 11 -8.26 -18.02 -9.11
C LEU A 11 -9.04 -16.70 -9.14
N PHE A 12 -8.36 -15.54 -9.01
CA PHE A 12 -9.04 -14.26 -8.80
C PHE A 12 -8.87 -13.26 -9.96
N PRO A 13 -9.92 -12.59 -10.45
CA PRO A 13 -9.77 -11.56 -11.48
C PRO A 13 -8.91 -10.38 -10.96
N TYR A 14 -8.17 -9.75 -11.87
CA TYR A 14 -7.18 -8.71 -11.55
C TYR A 14 -7.80 -7.53 -10.78
N GLY A 15 -8.99 -7.08 -11.19
CA GLY A 15 -9.71 -6.00 -10.51
C GLY A 15 -10.08 -6.32 -9.05
N LEU A 16 -10.41 -7.57 -8.74
CA LEU A 16 -10.73 -7.98 -7.36
C LEU A 16 -9.48 -7.93 -6.47
N ARG A 17 -8.30 -8.30 -7.00
CA ARG A 17 -7.04 -8.26 -6.24
C ARG A 17 -6.63 -6.83 -5.89
N VAL A 18 -6.77 -5.92 -6.85
CA VAL A 18 -6.51 -4.50 -6.64
C VAL A 18 -7.51 -3.94 -5.62
N ALA A 19 -8.80 -4.24 -5.75
CA ALA A 19 -9.81 -3.82 -4.77
C ALA A 19 -9.53 -4.32 -3.34
N ILE A 20 -9.13 -5.59 -3.18
CA ILE A 20 -8.74 -6.16 -1.88
C ILE A 20 -7.49 -5.46 -1.34
N CYS A 21 -6.48 -5.17 -2.16
CA CYS A 21 -5.30 -4.42 -1.72
C CYS A 21 -5.69 -3.02 -1.24
N VAL A 22 -6.47 -2.29 -2.02
CA VAL A 22 -6.84 -0.90 -1.71
C VAL A 22 -7.71 -0.84 -0.46
N THR A 23 -8.72 -1.71 -0.34
CA THR A 23 -9.59 -1.77 0.85
C THR A 23 -8.82 -2.21 2.10
N SER A 24 -7.92 -3.19 2.00
CA SER A 24 -7.06 -3.61 3.11
C SER A 24 -6.05 -2.53 3.52
N ALA A 25 -5.49 -1.79 2.56
CA ALA A 25 -4.59 -0.66 2.83
C ALA A 25 -5.35 0.48 3.53
N TRP A 26 -6.53 0.84 3.00
CA TRP A 26 -7.37 1.87 3.59
C TRP A 26 -7.79 1.51 5.01
N GLY A 27 -8.22 0.26 5.22
CA GLY A 27 -8.53 -0.29 6.54
C GLY A 27 -7.32 -0.24 7.48
N SER A 28 -6.11 -0.55 7.02
CA SER A 28 -4.90 -0.48 7.84
C SER A 28 -4.58 0.93 8.32
N PHE A 29 -4.66 1.94 7.44
CA PHE A 29 -4.39 3.33 7.80
C PHE A 29 -5.42 3.86 8.80
N LEU A 30 -6.71 3.56 8.60
CA LEU A 30 -7.76 3.91 9.55
C LEU A 30 -7.56 3.24 10.92
N LEU A 31 -7.23 1.95 10.92
CA LEU A 31 -7.04 1.18 12.16
C LEU A 31 -5.82 1.69 12.94
N VAL A 32 -4.72 2.05 12.26
CA VAL A 32 -3.55 2.66 12.92
C VAL A 32 -3.86 4.09 13.39
N ALA A 33 -4.60 4.88 12.62
CA ALA A 33 -4.93 6.26 12.97
C ALA A 33 -5.82 6.36 14.22
N PHE A 34 -6.81 5.48 14.36
CA PHE A 34 -7.72 5.43 15.53
C PHE A 34 -7.21 4.54 16.68
N SER A 35 -6.02 3.96 16.55
CA SER A 35 -5.47 3.04 17.54
C SER A 35 -5.06 3.75 18.82
N THR A 36 -5.65 3.35 19.94
CA THR A 36 -5.26 3.77 21.30
C THR A 36 -4.35 2.74 21.98
N ASN A 37 -4.21 1.53 21.42
CA ASN A 37 -3.47 0.42 22.00
C ASN A 37 -2.45 -0.15 21.01
N THR A 38 -1.24 -0.48 21.46
CA THR A 38 -0.15 -1.04 20.63
C THR A 38 -0.58 -2.26 19.81
N THR A 39 -1.44 -3.12 20.36
CA THR A 39 -1.97 -4.31 19.68
C THR A 39 -2.83 -3.96 18.47
N GLN A 40 -3.64 -2.89 18.53
CA GLN A 40 -4.43 -2.43 17.40
C GLN A 40 -3.53 -1.86 16.30
N SER A 41 -2.48 -1.09 16.67
CA SER A 41 -1.50 -0.60 15.68
C SER A 41 -0.79 -1.74 14.97
N LEU A 42 -0.42 -2.82 15.69
CA LEU A 42 0.20 -3.99 15.09
C LEU A 42 -0.74 -4.73 14.14
N LEU A 43 -2.03 -4.84 14.47
CA LEU A 43 -3.02 -5.42 13.54
C LEU A 43 -3.14 -4.61 12.25
N GLY A 44 -3.12 -3.28 12.35
CA GLY A 44 -3.05 -2.40 11.19
C GLY A 44 -1.80 -2.66 10.33
N VAL A 45 -0.62 -2.76 10.96
CA VAL A 45 0.63 -3.06 10.24
C VAL A 45 0.59 -4.43 9.54
N VAL A 46 -0.04 -5.44 10.14
CA VAL A 46 -0.24 -6.75 9.51
C VAL A 46 -1.10 -6.63 8.27
N LEU A 47 -2.22 -5.89 8.33
CA LEU A 47 -3.09 -5.63 7.18
C LEU A 47 -2.38 -4.84 6.07
N ALA A 48 -1.56 -3.85 6.45
CA ALA A 48 -0.73 -3.10 5.51
C ALA A 48 0.29 -4.00 4.81
N SER A 49 0.92 -4.91 5.56
CA SER A 49 1.87 -5.90 5.03
C SER A 49 1.21 -6.88 4.07
N ILE A 50 -0.02 -7.29 4.37
CA ILE A 50 -0.82 -8.15 3.48
C ILE A 50 -1.15 -7.44 2.17
N SER A 51 -1.62 -6.20 2.26
CA SER A 51 -1.92 -5.37 1.09
C SER A 51 -0.69 -5.12 0.23
N SER A 52 0.44 -4.71 0.83
CA SER A 52 1.69 -4.47 0.11
C SER A 52 2.19 -5.72 -0.61
N GLY A 53 2.13 -6.89 0.05
CA GLY A 53 2.57 -8.15 -0.54
C GLY A 53 1.68 -8.59 -1.70
N LEU A 54 0.36 -8.45 -1.60
CA LEU A 54 -0.57 -8.77 -2.69
C LEU A 54 -0.45 -7.78 -3.86
N GLY A 55 -0.27 -6.50 -3.57
CA GLY A 55 -0.13 -5.43 -4.56
C GLY A 55 1.14 -5.59 -5.38
N GLU A 56 2.28 -5.82 -4.72
CA GLU A 56 3.58 -6.06 -5.38
C GLU A 56 3.46 -7.18 -6.42
N ILE A 57 2.92 -8.33 -6.03
CA ILE A 57 2.85 -9.50 -6.91
C ILE A 57 1.83 -9.28 -8.04
N THR A 58 0.71 -8.61 -7.75
CA THR A 58 -0.32 -8.32 -8.76
C THR A 58 0.22 -7.37 -9.83
N PHE A 59 0.78 -6.22 -9.44
CA PHE A 59 1.33 -5.25 -10.38
C PHE A 59 2.58 -5.75 -11.10
N LEU A 60 3.46 -6.47 -10.41
CA LEU A 60 4.63 -7.10 -11.05
C LEU A 60 4.20 -8.15 -12.07
N ALA A 61 3.20 -8.99 -11.76
CA ALA A 61 2.68 -9.96 -12.72
C ALA A 61 2.07 -9.28 -13.96
N LEU A 62 1.41 -8.12 -13.81
CA LEU A 62 0.88 -7.36 -14.94
C LEU A 62 1.99 -6.86 -15.88
N THR A 63 3.14 -6.46 -15.34
CA THR A 63 4.27 -5.97 -16.16
C THR A 63 4.77 -7.01 -17.16
N SER A 64 4.58 -8.31 -16.89
CA SER A 64 4.96 -9.40 -17.80
C SER A 64 4.14 -9.45 -19.10
N PHE A 65 2.95 -8.83 -19.12
CA PHE A 65 2.10 -8.72 -20.31
C PHE A 65 2.46 -7.53 -21.20
N PHE A 66 3.34 -6.63 -20.76
CA PHE A 66 3.74 -5.43 -21.48
C PHE A 66 5.23 -5.42 -21.80
N ASN A 67 5.69 -4.40 -22.52
CA ASN A 67 7.10 -4.21 -22.86
C ASN A 67 7.97 -4.12 -21.58
N SER A 68 9.21 -4.61 -21.64
CA SER A 68 10.18 -4.61 -20.54
C SER A 68 10.38 -3.24 -19.87
N ALA A 69 10.11 -2.13 -20.57
CA ALA A 69 10.11 -0.79 -20.01
C ALA A 69 9.09 -0.57 -18.87
N VAL A 70 8.03 -1.38 -18.80
CA VAL A 70 7.01 -1.27 -17.74
C VAL A 70 7.55 -1.81 -16.41
N VAL A 71 8.44 -2.80 -16.44
CA VAL A 71 9.11 -3.32 -15.23
C VAL A 71 10.02 -2.26 -14.61
N SER A 72 10.78 -1.52 -15.44
CA SER A 72 11.63 -0.44 -14.95
C SER A 72 10.81 0.74 -14.43
N ALA A 73 9.69 1.09 -15.08
CA ALA A 73 8.75 2.09 -14.58
C ALA A 73 8.13 1.70 -13.23
N TRP A 74 7.72 0.44 -13.07
CA TRP A 74 7.22 -0.10 -11.79
C TRP A 74 8.28 -0.04 -10.68
N SER A 75 9.51 -0.46 -10.99
CA SER A 75 10.63 -0.43 -10.04
C SER A 75 10.99 1.01 -9.65
N SER A 76 11.02 1.94 -10.61
CA SER A 76 11.23 3.37 -10.34
C SER A 76 10.11 3.98 -9.50
N GLY A 77 8.85 3.62 -9.78
CA GLY A 77 7.69 4.10 -9.04
C GLY A 77 7.69 3.65 -7.57
N THR A 78 8.05 2.40 -7.28
CA THR A 78 8.16 1.91 -5.88
C THR A 78 9.27 2.62 -5.11
N GLY A 79 10.43 2.85 -5.73
CA GLY A 79 11.51 3.64 -5.13
C GLY A 79 11.12 5.09 -4.88
N GLY A 80 10.46 5.73 -5.84
CA GLY A 80 9.94 7.10 -5.71
C GLY A 80 8.89 7.24 -4.61
N ALA A 81 7.98 6.28 -4.49
CA ALA A 81 6.98 6.25 -3.42
C ALA A 81 7.61 6.19 -2.03
N GLY A 82 8.71 5.45 -1.86
CA GLY A 82 9.47 5.42 -0.60
C GLY A 82 10.08 6.78 -0.26
N LEU A 83 10.68 7.47 -1.24
CA LEU A 83 11.30 8.77 -1.05
C LEU A 83 10.25 9.85 -0.74
N ILE A 84 9.19 9.94 -1.56
CA ILE A 84 8.10 10.91 -1.38
C ILE A 84 7.35 10.64 -0.08
N GLY A 85 7.10 9.37 0.27
CA GLY A 85 6.47 8.98 1.52
C GLY A 85 7.29 9.40 2.74
N ALA A 86 8.59 9.11 2.75
CA ALA A 86 9.47 9.50 3.86
C ALA A 86 9.60 11.03 3.98
N LEU A 87 9.75 11.75 2.88
CA LEU A 87 9.85 13.21 2.86
C LEU A 87 8.56 13.88 3.31
N SER A 88 7.39 13.40 2.86
CA SER A 88 6.09 13.92 3.28
C SER A 88 5.83 13.65 4.76
N TYR A 89 6.14 12.44 5.26
CA TYR A 89 6.04 12.14 6.68
C TYR A 89 6.93 13.07 7.51
N LEU A 90 8.21 13.20 7.15
CA LEU A 90 9.15 14.04 7.89
C LEU A 90 8.75 15.52 7.82
N GLY A 91 8.36 16.03 6.65
CA GLY A 91 7.91 17.41 6.48
C GLY A 91 6.68 17.75 7.33
N LEU A 92 5.67 16.86 7.35
CA LEU A 92 4.47 17.05 8.17
C LEU A 92 4.77 16.95 9.67
N THR A 93 5.67 16.04 10.07
CA THR A 93 6.07 15.89 11.48
C THR A 93 6.92 17.08 11.96
N GLN A 94 7.80 17.61 11.11
CA GLN A 94 8.60 18.81 11.42
C GLN A 94 7.76 20.09 11.44
N ALA A 95 6.61 20.11 10.75
CA ALA A 95 5.64 21.21 10.80
C ALA A 95 4.79 21.21 12.09
N GLY A 96 5.00 20.26 13.00
CA GLY A 96 4.34 20.21 14.31
C GLY A 96 3.04 19.40 14.35
N LEU A 97 2.71 18.65 13.28
CA LEU A 97 1.57 17.74 13.29
C LEU A 97 1.86 16.49 14.11
N THR A 98 0.84 15.99 14.81
CA THR A 98 0.96 14.73 15.52
C THR A 98 1.08 13.57 14.52
N PRO A 99 1.79 12.48 14.86
CA PRO A 99 1.91 11.31 13.97
C PRO A 99 0.55 10.73 13.54
N GLN A 100 -0.49 10.90 14.36
CA GLN A 100 -1.86 10.49 14.05
C GLN A 100 -2.47 11.32 12.92
N ASP A 101 -2.32 12.65 12.96
CA ASP A 101 -2.81 13.56 11.92
C ASP A 101 -2.07 13.34 10.60
N THR A 102 -0.76 13.07 10.66
CA THR A 102 0.06 12.75 9.48
C THR A 102 -0.42 11.45 8.80
N LEU A 103 -0.76 10.43 9.59
CA LEU A 103 -1.31 9.16 9.06
C LEU A 103 -2.71 9.34 8.44
N LEU A 104 -3.55 10.18 9.06
CA LEU A 104 -4.83 10.59 8.48
C LEU A 104 -4.65 11.28 7.12
N PHE A 105 -3.68 12.20 7.01
CA PHE A 105 -3.37 12.86 5.75
C PHE A 105 -2.87 11.89 4.68
N MET A 106 -2.05 10.91 5.06
CA MET A 106 -1.58 9.86 4.16
C MET A 106 -2.68 8.89 3.70
N THR A 107 -3.83 8.87 4.36
CA THR A 107 -5.00 8.07 3.96
C THR A 107 -5.61 8.56 2.63
N ILE A 108 -5.26 9.76 2.16
CA ILE A 108 -5.66 10.27 0.85
C ILE A 108 -5.08 9.39 -0.29
N VAL A 109 -3.88 8.84 -0.10
CA VAL A 109 -3.17 8.05 -1.13
C VAL A 109 -3.97 6.80 -1.58
N PRO A 110 -4.45 5.93 -0.68
CA PRO A 110 -5.28 4.80 -1.08
C PRO A 110 -6.63 5.19 -1.70
N VAL A 111 -7.20 6.36 -1.33
CA VAL A 111 -8.44 6.87 -1.96
C VAL A 111 -8.17 7.29 -3.41
N ILE A 112 -7.05 7.97 -3.67
CA ILE A 112 -6.64 8.33 -5.04
C ILE A 112 -6.36 7.07 -5.87
N MET A 113 -5.77 6.03 -5.28
CA MET A 113 -5.57 4.74 -5.97
C MET A 113 -6.88 4.05 -6.37
N LEU A 114 -8.00 4.32 -5.69
CA LEU A 114 -9.31 3.81 -6.06
C LEU A 114 -10.00 4.67 -7.13
N ALA A 115 -9.56 5.92 -7.31
CA ALA A 115 -10.23 6.91 -8.14
C ALA A 115 -9.97 6.75 -9.66
N ARG A 116 -9.26 5.71 -10.11
CA ARG A 116 -9.18 5.37 -11.54
C ARG A 116 -8.72 3.95 -11.82
#